data_AF-A0A2G5EHH6-F1
#
_entry.id   AF-A0A2G5EHH6-F1
#
_cell.length_a   1.000
_cell.length_b   1.000
_cell.length_c   1.000
_cell.angle_alpha   90.00
_cell.angle_beta   90.00
_cell.angle_gamma   90.00
#
_symmetry.space_group_name_H-M   'P 1'
#
loop_
_entity.id
_entity.type
_entity.pdbx_description
1 polymer ?
#
loop_
_entity_poly.entity_id
_entity_poly.type
_entity_poly.pdbx_seq_one_letter_code
_entity_poly.pdbx_strand_id
1 'polypeptide(L)'
;MKQGNLEKGIFWFVPDPSLVYRNISLSRCTQPTLGHVINNSSILPGALFHRLSRLFHGDRSIELSPSPVIHPSLLRRYGCRAMMLETVAAVPGMVGGMLLHLRSLRRFQQSGGWIKALLEEAENERMHLMTMVELVKPNWYERALVLTVQGVFFNAFFVLYIISPKLAHRIVGYLEEEAVHSYTEYLKDIETGAIENVPAPAIAIDYWRLPKDATLKDVVMVIRADEAHHRDVNHFASDIHFQGKELREAPAPLGYH
;
A
#
# COMPACT_ATOMS: atom_id res chain seq x y z
N MET A 1 23.09 -24.12 46.42
CA MET A 1 23.04 -22.63 46.47
C MET A 1 24.37 -22.06 46.03
N LYS A 2 24.48 -21.60 44.78
CA LYS A 2 24.91 -20.25 44.37
C LYS A 2 25.12 -20.24 42.85
N GLN A 3 24.31 -19.41 42.22
CA GLN A 3 24.31 -19.04 40.81
C GLN A 3 25.49 -18.12 40.47
N GLY A 4 25.90 -18.17 39.21
CA GLY A 4 26.16 -16.97 38.41
C GLY A 4 27.61 -16.54 38.24
N ASN A 5 28.25 -17.00 37.16
CA ASN A 5 28.98 -16.11 36.24
C ASN A 5 29.39 -16.85 34.97
N LEU A 6 28.80 -16.49 33.83
CA LEU A 6 29.30 -16.83 32.49
C LEU A 6 28.88 -15.70 31.54
N GLU A 7 29.58 -14.57 31.64
CA GLU A 7 29.69 -13.63 30.53
C GLU A 7 30.61 -14.24 29.47
N LYS A 8 30.03 -14.61 28.32
CA LYS A 8 30.80 -14.77 27.07
C LYS A 8 30.00 -14.13 25.95
N GLY A 9 30.56 -13.05 25.41
CA GLY A 9 30.02 -12.28 24.32
C GLY A 9 29.84 -13.11 23.05
N ILE A 10 28.70 -12.89 22.40
CA ILE A 10 28.46 -13.23 21.01
C ILE A 10 28.26 -11.90 20.31
N PHE A 11 29.28 -11.51 19.57
CA PHE A 11 29.29 -10.33 18.71
C PHE A 11 28.40 -10.65 17.50
N TRP A 12 27.13 -10.25 17.54
CA TRP A 12 26.28 -10.28 16.35
C TRP A 12 26.64 -9.08 15.48
N PHE A 13 27.19 -9.37 14.30
CA PHE A 13 27.36 -8.43 13.21
C PHE A 13 25.96 -7.96 12.79
N VAL A 14 25.55 -6.76 13.22
CA VAL A 14 24.35 -6.09 12.72
C VAL A 14 24.75 -5.44 11.39
N PRO A 15 24.19 -5.82 10.24
CA PRO A 15 24.46 -5.10 9.01
C PRO A 15 23.83 -3.70 9.11
N ASP A 16 24.60 -2.70 8.70
CA ASP A 16 24.21 -1.30 8.62
C ASP A 16 22.95 -1.13 7.73
N PRO A 17 21.83 -0.58 8.26
CA PRO A 17 20.60 -0.36 7.51
C PRO A 17 20.77 0.54 6.28
N SER A 18 21.83 1.37 6.23
CA SER A 18 22.10 2.27 5.11
C SER A 18 22.56 1.56 3.83
N LEU A 19 22.91 0.27 3.90
CA LEU A 19 23.34 -0.54 2.76
C LEU A 19 22.19 -1.26 2.04
N VAL A 20 21.06 -1.51 2.72
CA VAL A 20 19.90 -2.21 2.12
C VAL A 20 19.21 -1.33 1.07
N TYR A 21 19.19 -0.01 1.28
CA TYR A 21 18.51 0.94 0.39
C TYR A 21 19.38 1.53 -0.74
N ARG A 22 20.70 1.24 -0.78
CA ARG A 22 21.62 1.84 -1.79
C ARG A 22 21.76 1.04 -3.08
N ASN A 23 21.24 -0.20 -3.16
CA ASN A 23 21.53 -1.12 -4.27
C ASN A 23 20.29 -1.57 -5.07
N ILE A 24 19.28 -0.71 -5.25
CA ILE A 24 18.31 -0.90 -6.34
C ILE A 24 18.94 -0.35 -7.62
N SER A 25 19.78 -1.17 -8.25
CA SER A 25 20.31 -0.91 -9.60
C SER A 25 19.16 -0.96 -10.61
N LEU A 26 18.77 0.21 -11.12
CA LEU A 26 17.89 0.41 -12.28
C LEU A 26 18.48 -0.31 -13.51
N SER A 27 18.23 -1.61 -13.60
CA SER A 27 18.58 -2.42 -14.74
C SER A 27 17.47 -2.25 -15.78
N ARG A 28 17.76 -1.41 -16.78
CA ARG A 28 17.10 -1.27 -18.09
C ARG A 28 16.11 -2.41 -18.40
N CYS A 29 14.81 -2.14 -18.26
CA CYS A 29 13.77 -2.92 -18.92
C CYS A 29 13.08 -2.01 -19.94
N THR A 30 13.30 -2.34 -21.21
CA THR A 30 12.71 -1.74 -22.39
C THR A 30 11.18 -1.73 -22.30
N GLN A 31 10.57 -0.54 -22.31
CA GLN A 31 9.13 -0.37 -22.53
C GLN A 31 8.75 -0.89 -23.92
N PRO A 32 7.80 -1.82 -24.06
CA PRO A 32 7.00 -1.88 -25.28
C PRO A 32 6.02 -0.72 -25.25
N THR A 33 5.91 -0.02 -26.38
CA THR A 33 5.03 1.13 -26.59
C THR A 33 3.57 0.79 -26.29
N LEU A 34 2.90 1.71 -25.58
CA LEU A 34 1.53 1.65 -25.04
C LEU A 34 0.41 1.67 -26.11
N GLY A 35 0.66 1.11 -27.30
CA GLY A 35 -0.17 1.36 -28.49
C GLY A 35 -1.11 0.24 -28.92
N HIS A 36 -1.05 -0.97 -28.35
CA HIS A 36 -1.69 -2.13 -28.99
C HIS A 36 -2.26 -3.21 -28.04
N VAL A 37 -2.89 -2.84 -26.91
CA VAL A 37 -3.75 -3.81 -26.15
C VAL A 37 -4.99 -3.14 -25.53
N ILE A 38 -5.51 -2.06 -26.13
CA ILE A 38 -6.84 -1.52 -25.75
C ILE A 38 -7.75 -1.66 -26.96
N ASN A 39 -8.21 -2.88 -27.23
CA ASN A 39 -9.44 -3.12 -28.00
C ASN A 39 -9.84 -4.58 -27.87
N ASN A 40 -10.61 -4.88 -26.82
CA ASN A 40 -11.78 -5.77 -26.81
C ASN A 40 -12.07 -6.30 -25.41
N SER A 41 -12.70 -5.46 -24.58
CA SER A 41 -13.59 -5.94 -23.51
C SER A 41 -14.38 -4.76 -22.93
N SER A 42 -15.54 -4.54 -23.51
CA SER A 42 -16.62 -3.71 -23.00
C SER A 42 -17.26 -4.38 -21.79
N ILE A 43 -16.66 -4.27 -20.60
CA ILE A 43 -17.30 -4.58 -19.31
C ILE A 43 -16.84 -3.53 -18.28
N LEU A 44 -17.69 -3.28 -17.30
CA LEU A 44 -17.81 -2.12 -16.41
C LEU A 44 -16.66 -1.65 -15.47
N PRO A 45 -15.48 -2.29 -15.25
CA PRO A 45 -14.56 -1.83 -14.20
C PRO A 45 -13.93 -0.45 -14.46
N GLY A 46 -13.61 -0.14 -15.72
CA GLY A 46 -12.93 1.12 -16.06
C GLY A 46 -13.77 2.36 -15.80
N ALA A 47 -15.10 2.29 -15.92
CA ALA A 47 -15.97 3.43 -15.71
C ALA A 47 -16.17 3.76 -14.23
N LEU A 48 -16.35 2.74 -13.37
CA LEU A 48 -16.43 2.93 -11.91
C LEU A 48 -15.09 3.43 -11.36
N PHE A 49 -13.99 2.85 -11.83
CA PHE A 49 -12.62 3.25 -11.49
C PHE A 49 -12.29 4.66 -11.98
N HIS A 50 -12.64 5.03 -13.21
CA HIS A 50 -12.43 6.39 -13.71
C HIS A 50 -13.30 7.42 -12.99
N ARG A 51 -14.49 7.02 -12.47
CA ARG A 51 -15.36 7.91 -11.67
C ARG A 51 -14.86 8.10 -10.25
N LEU A 52 -14.37 7.01 -9.64
CA LEU A 52 -13.67 7.05 -8.36
C LEU A 52 -12.38 7.89 -8.51
N SER A 53 -11.52 7.57 -9.48
CA SER A 53 -10.32 8.34 -9.83
C SER A 53 -10.61 9.82 -10.11
N ARG A 54 -11.72 10.18 -10.78
CA ARG A 54 -12.13 11.59 -10.99
C ARG A 54 -12.64 12.30 -9.73
N LEU A 55 -13.31 11.59 -8.83
CA LEU A 55 -13.59 12.08 -7.47
C LEU A 55 -12.28 12.25 -6.68
N PHE A 56 -11.25 11.45 -6.97
CA PHE A 56 -9.93 11.48 -6.31
C PHE A 56 -8.94 12.50 -6.91
N HIS A 57 -9.07 12.87 -8.18
CA HIS A 57 -8.08 13.69 -8.91
C HIS A 57 -8.37 15.19 -8.98
N GLY A 58 -9.47 15.69 -8.41
CA GLY A 58 -9.80 17.12 -8.25
C GLY A 58 -9.25 18.05 -9.33
N ASP A 59 -10.08 18.42 -10.30
CA ASP A 59 -9.73 19.19 -11.51
C ASP A 59 -8.46 20.05 -11.38
N ARG A 60 -7.39 19.65 -12.09
CA ARG A 60 -6.04 20.23 -12.02
C ARG A 60 -5.95 21.52 -12.86
N SER A 61 -6.99 22.34 -12.84
CA SER A 61 -7.12 23.62 -13.58
C SER A 61 -6.70 24.82 -12.71
N ILE A 62 -5.63 24.67 -11.92
CA ILE A 62 -4.98 25.80 -11.24
C ILE A 62 -3.69 26.10 -12.00
N GLU A 63 -3.65 27.25 -12.66
CA GLU A 63 -2.45 27.85 -13.25
C GLU A 63 -1.29 27.74 -12.25
N LEU A 64 -0.20 27.06 -12.66
CA LEU A 64 1.07 27.11 -11.93
C LEU A 64 1.58 28.56 -11.94
N SER A 65 1.24 29.31 -10.88
CA SER A 65 1.99 30.50 -10.52
C SER A 65 3.26 30.08 -9.79
N PRO A 66 4.46 30.54 -10.19
CA PRO A 66 5.69 30.23 -9.51
C PRO A 66 5.79 31.13 -8.27
N SER A 67 5.28 30.68 -7.14
CA SER A 67 5.47 31.36 -5.86
C SER A 67 5.87 30.35 -4.79
N PRO A 68 6.91 30.63 -3.96
CA PRO A 68 7.41 29.72 -2.93
C PRO A 68 6.53 29.80 -1.68
N VAL A 69 5.22 29.68 -1.87
CA VAL A 69 4.24 29.84 -0.78
C VAL A 69 3.94 28.46 -0.22
N ILE A 70 4.27 28.29 1.05
CA ILE A 70 3.84 27.18 1.88
C ILE A 70 2.31 27.11 1.79
N HIS A 71 1.78 25.98 1.28
CA HIS A 71 0.36 25.74 1.22
C HIS A 71 -0.02 24.65 2.23
N PRO A 72 -0.39 24.99 3.48
CA PRO A 72 -0.99 24.06 4.44
C PRO A 72 -2.21 23.32 3.85
N SER A 73 -2.82 23.90 2.83
CA SER A 73 -3.89 23.29 2.04
C SER A 73 -3.43 22.08 1.22
N LEU A 74 -2.20 22.04 0.70
CA LEU A 74 -1.70 20.90 -0.08
C LEU A 74 -1.43 19.69 0.80
N LEU A 75 -0.65 19.85 1.88
CA LEU A 75 -0.41 18.79 2.85
C LEU A 75 -1.75 18.26 3.41
N ARG A 76 -2.68 19.16 3.74
CA ARG A 76 -4.01 18.74 4.21
C ARG A 76 -4.82 18.02 3.13
N ARG A 77 -4.77 18.47 1.86
CA ARG A 77 -5.45 17.79 0.75
C ARG A 77 -4.87 16.39 0.51
N TYR A 78 -3.55 16.27 0.45
CA TYR A 78 -2.86 14.97 0.30
C TYR A 78 -3.12 14.06 1.49
N GLY A 79 -2.97 14.55 2.72
CA GLY A 79 -3.23 13.77 3.92
C GLY A 79 -4.69 13.32 4.04
N CYS A 80 -5.67 14.19 3.72
CA CYS A 80 -7.08 13.79 3.67
C CYS A 80 -7.36 12.77 2.57
N ARG A 81 -6.75 12.92 1.39
CA ARG A 81 -6.92 11.98 0.26
C ARG A 81 -6.29 10.62 0.58
N ALA A 82 -5.04 10.60 1.03
CA ALA A 82 -4.35 9.40 1.46
C ALA A 82 -5.17 8.69 2.54
N MET A 83 -5.52 9.38 3.62
CA MET A 83 -6.36 8.83 4.70
C MET A 83 -7.65 8.17 4.19
N MET A 84 -8.37 8.77 3.24
CA MET A 84 -9.57 8.15 2.66
C MET A 84 -9.23 6.90 1.85
N LEU A 85 -8.16 6.91 1.07
CA LEU A 85 -7.72 5.77 0.25
C LEU A 85 -7.20 4.62 1.11
N GLU A 86 -6.37 4.89 2.11
CA GLU A 86 -5.84 3.88 3.04
C GLU A 86 -6.95 3.14 3.80
N THR A 87 -8.06 3.82 4.12
CA THR A 87 -9.21 3.15 4.77
C THR A 87 -9.90 2.13 3.87
N VAL A 88 -9.76 2.26 2.54
CA VAL A 88 -10.29 1.33 1.54
C VAL A 88 -9.23 0.28 1.19
N ALA A 89 -7.96 0.66 1.07
CA ALA A 89 -6.83 -0.21 0.74
C ALA A 89 -6.56 -1.28 1.83
N ALA A 90 -6.85 -0.99 3.10
CA ALA A 90 -6.76 -2.00 4.16
C ALA A 90 -7.84 -3.11 4.11
N VAL A 91 -8.88 -2.97 3.27
CA VAL A 91 -10.02 -3.91 3.25
C VAL A 91 -9.74 -5.20 2.44
N PRO A 92 -9.19 -5.14 1.21
CA PRO A 92 -8.94 -6.32 0.39
C PRO A 92 -8.11 -7.42 1.04
N GLY A 93 -6.95 -7.07 1.62
CA GLY A 93 -6.08 -8.02 2.32
C GLY A 93 -6.81 -8.72 3.48
N MET A 94 -7.60 -7.96 4.26
CA MET A 94 -8.40 -8.50 5.36
C MET A 94 -9.47 -9.48 4.86
N VAL A 95 -10.20 -9.12 3.80
CA VAL A 95 -11.25 -9.98 3.21
C VAL A 95 -10.63 -11.25 2.63
N GLY A 96 -9.57 -11.13 1.84
CA GLY A 96 -8.89 -12.26 1.21
C GLY A 96 -8.26 -13.19 2.25
N GLY A 97 -7.53 -12.63 3.21
CA GLY A 97 -6.93 -13.36 4.33
C GLY A 97 -7.98 -14.10 5.17
N MET A 98 -9.09 -13.45 5.53
CA MET A 98 -10.20 -14.07 6.26
C MET A 98 -10.83 -15.22 5.46
N LEU A 99 -11.15 -15.03 4.18
CA LEU A 99 -11.77 -16.05 3.36
C LEU A 99 -10.86 -17.26 3.15
N LEU A 100 -9.56 -17.03 2.91
CA LEU A 100 -8.56 -18.08 2.82
C LEU A 100 -8.38 -18.81 4.16
N HIS A 101 -8.36 -18.09 5.27
CA HIS A 101 -8.28 -18.65 6.62
C HIS A 101 -9.44 -19.61 6.90
N LEU A 102 -10.67 -19.15 6.69
CA LEU A 102 -11.86 -19.98 6.89
C LEU A 102 -11.93 -21.17 5.92
N ARG A 103 -11.46 -21.01 4.67
CA ARG A 103 -11.34 -22.11 3.70
C ARG A 103 -10.30 -23.15 4.16
N SER A 104 -9.16 -22.70 4.65
CA SER A 104 -8.08 -23.55 5.18
C SER A 104 -8.59 -24.40 6.35
N LEU A 105 -9.31 -23.78 7.31
CA LEU A 105 -9.90 -24.49 8.44
C LEU A 105 -10.92 -25.54 8.01
N ARG A 106 -11.88 -25.19 7.13
CA ARG A 106 -12.93 -26.13 6.70
C ARG A 106 -12.43 -27.27 5.82
N ARG A 107 -11.29 -27.09 5.15
CA ARG A 107 -10.70 -28.11 4.27
C ARG A 107 -9.48 -28.81 4.87
N PHE A 108 -9.01 -28.39 6.05
CA PHE A 108 -7.79 -28.87 6.68
C PHE A 108 -6.56 -28.79 5.74
N GLN A 109 -6.39 -27.65 5.05
CA GLN A 109 -5.36 -27.44 4.02
C GLN A 109 -4.44 -26.26 4.37
N GLN A 110 -3.15 -26.41 4.07
CA GLN A 110 -2.17 -25.31 4.17
C GLN A 110 -2.47 -24.23 3.13
N SER A 111 -2.15 -22.96 3.45
CA SER A 111 -2.43 -21.81 2.58
C SER A 111 -1.21 -21.29 1.82
N GLY A 112 -0.05 -21.96 1.88
CA GLY A 112 1.17 -21.50 1.21
C GLY A 112 1.68 -20.12 1.66
N GLY A 113 1.40 -19.71 2.90
CA GLY A 113 1.77 -18.39 3.42
C GLY A 113 0.81 -17.24 3.08
N TRP A 114 -0.16 -17.45 2.19
CA TRP A 114 -1.03 -16.37 1.68
C TRP A 114 -1.94 -15.72 2.72
N ILE A 115 -2.39 -16.46 3.74
CA ILE A 115 -3.16 -15.85 4.84
C ILE A 115 -2.32 -14.79 5.54
N LYS A 116 -1.05 -15.12 5.82
CA LYS A 116 -0.13 -14.20 6.50
C LYS A 116 0.15 -12.98 5.61
N ALA A 117 0.51 -13.20 4.34
CA ALA A 117 0.78 -12.11 3.39
C ALA A 117 -0.37 -11.10 3.30
N LEU A 118 -1.61 -11.58 3.14
CA LEU A 118 -2.77 -10.69 2.98
C LEU A 118 -3.18 -9.97 4.27
N LEU A 119 -2.96 -10.59 5.43
CA LEU A 119 -3.22 -9.93 6.71
C LEU A 119 -2.11 -8.92 7.07
N GLU A 120 -0.87 -9.20 6.68
CA GLU A 120 0.25 -8.25 6.80
C GLU A 120 0.06 -7.04 5.88
N GLU A 121 -0.38 -7.26 4.62
CA GLU A 121 -0.80 -6.19 3.70
C GLU A 121 -1.88 -5.31 4.35
N ALA A 122 -2.98 -5.90 4.84
CA ALA A 122 -4.05 -5.14 5.49
C ALA A 122 -3.59 -4.36 6.74
N GLU A 123 -2.63 -4.91 7.50
CA GLU A 123 -2.03 -4.19 8.62
C GLU A 123 -1.12 -3.06 8.14
N ASN A 124 -0.33 -3.27 7.10
CA ASN A 124 0.58 -2.28 6.54
C ASN A 124 -0.19 -1.05 6.02
N GLU A 125 -1.25 -1.27 5.23
CA GLU A 125 -2.20 -0.23 4.79
C GLU A 125 -2.81 0.54 5.98
N ARG A 126 -3.18 -0.18 7.05
CA ARG A 126 -3.66 0.46 8.28
C ARG A 126 -2.57 1.33 8.93
N MET A 127 -1.30 0.97 8.82
CA MET A 127 -0.20 1.76 9.36
C MET A 127 0.13 2.99 8.51
N HIS A 128 -0.08 2.94 7.20
CA HIS A 128 -0.08 4.13 6.33
C HIS A 128 -1.14 5.12 6.81
N LEU A 129 -2.37 4.64 7.01
CA LEU A 129 -3.48 5.44 7.55
C LEU A 129 -3.12 6.11 8.87
N MET A 130 -2.64 5.34 9.85
CA MET A 130 -2.35 5.88 11.19
C MET A 130 -1.21 6.90 11.15
N THR A 131 -0.25 6.73 10.25
CA THR A 131 0.82 7.71 10.01
C THR A 131 0.26 9.02 9.46
N MET A 132 -0.65 8.96 8.49
CA MET A 132 -1.27 10.16 7.92
C MET A 132 -2.19 10.88 8.93
N VAL A 133 -2.85 10.15 9.84
CA VAL A 133 -3.69 10.72 10.90
C VAL A 133 -2.88 11.51 11.94
N GLU A 134 -1.60 11.22 12.12
CA GLU A 134 -0.71 12.05 12.96
C GLU A 134 -0.39 13.39 12.29
N LEU A 135 -0.40 13.45 10.96
CA LEU A 135 -0.18 14.68 10.20
C LEU A 135 -1.47 15.49 10.00
N VAL A 136 -2.60 14.81 9.76
CA VAL A 136 -3.88 15.42 9.43
C VAL A 136 -5.01 14.75 10.21
N LYS A 137 -5.61 15.48 11.16
CA LYS A 137 -6.73 14.96 11.96
C LYS A 137 -8.05 15.03 11.18
N PRO A 138 -8.81 13.91 11.08
CA PRO A 138 -10.08 13.89 10.38
C PRO A 138 -11.18 14.63 11.15
N ASN A 139 -12.06 15.30 10.42
CA ASN A 139 -13.30 15.83 10.95
C ASN A 139 -14.37 14.74 11.10
N TRP A 140 -15.43 15.01 11.89
CA TRP A 140 -16.49 14.03 12.15
C TRP A 140 -17.21 13.56 10.87
N TYR A 141 -17.41 14.44 9.89
CA TYR A 141 -18.08 14.10 8.63
C TYR A 141 -17.21 13.23 7.72
N GLU A 142 -15.87 13.39 7.77
CA GLU A 142 -14.91 12.51 7.07
C GLU A 142 -14.97 11.10 7.68
N ARG A 143 -15.06 11.00 9.01
CA ARG A 143 -15.23 9.70 9.69
C ARG A 143 -16.54 9.01 9.33
N ALA A 144 -17.64 9.77 9.24
CA ALA A 144 -18.93 9.25 8.80
C ALA A 144 -18.88 8.77 7.34
N LEU A 145 -18.15 9.49 6.47
CA LEU A 145 -17.91 9.08 5.09
C LEU A 145 -17.10 7.79 5.01
N VAL A 146 -16.03 7.66 5.78
CA VAL A 146 -15.22 6.42 5.89
C VAL A 146 -16.11 5.23 6.26
N LEU A 147 -16.94 5.36 7.30
CA LEU A 147 -17.85 4.30 7.74
C LEU A 147 -18.79 3.85 6.59
N THR A 148 -19.33 4.82 5.86
CA THR A 148 -20.26 4.55 4.75
C THR A 148 -19.54 3.85 3.59
N VAL A 149 -18.37 4.36 3.18
CA VAL A 149 -17.58 3.81 2.08
C VAL A 149 -17.09 2.41 2.42
N GLN A 150 -16.55 2.19 3.63
CA GLN A 150 -16.13 0.86 4.09
C GLN A 150 -17.30 -0.11 4.12
N GLY A 151 -18.47 0.31 4.62
CA GLY A 151 -19.66 -0.54 4.64
C GLY A 151 -20.06 -1.03 3.26
N VAL A 152 -20.07 -0.15 2.25
CA VAL A 152 -20.39 -0.54 0.86
C VAL A 152 -19.26 -1.37 0.24
N PHE A 153 -18.02 -0.90 0.34
CA PHE A 153 -16.86 -1.50 -0.31
C PHE A 153 -16.55 -2.89 0.25
N PHE A 154 -16.58 -3.07 1.56
CA PHE A 154 -16.37 -4.38 2.21
C PHE A 154 -17.33 -5.43 1.66
N ASN A 155 -18.64 -5.12 1.63
CA ASN A 155 -19.65 -6.07 1.17
C ASN A 155 -19.50 -6.37 -0.33
N ALA A 156 -19.26 -5.36 -1.16
CA ALA A 156 -19.05 -5.55 -2.59
C ALA A 156 -17.78 -6.37 -2.89
N PHE A 157 -16.67 -6.05 -2.22
CA PHE A 157 -15.40 -6.74 -2.39
C PHE A 157 -15.45 -8.18 -1.84
N PHE A 158 -16.14 -8.42 -0.73
CA PHE A 158 -16.39 -9.75 -0.18
C PHE A 158 -17.11 -10.65 -1.20
N VAL A 159 -18.20 -10.17 -1.78
CA VAL A 159 -18.95 -10.91 -2.82
C VAL A 159 -18.07 -11.12 -4.06
N LEU A 160 -17.35 -10.09 -4.50
CA LEU A 160 -16.42 -10.19 -5.62
C LEU A 160 -15.35 -11.27 -5.38
N TYR A 161 -14.73 -11.30 -4.20
CA TYR A 161 -13.68 -12.26 -3.87
C TYR A 161 -14.21 -13.70 -3.85
N ILE A 162 -15.44 -13.92 -3.38
CA ILE A 162 -16.10 -15.24 -3.45
C ILE A 162 -16.31 -15.68 -4.90
N ILE A 163 -16.77 -14.77 -5.76
CA ILE A 163 -17.08 -15.07 -7.16
C ILE A 163 -15.81 -15.25 -7.99
N SER A 164 -14.82 -14.38 -7.81
CA SER A 164 -13.60 -14.34 -8.60
C SER A 164 -12.42 -13.74 -7.82
N PRO A 165 -11.68 -14.57 -7.07
CA PRO A 165 -10.42 -14.16 -6.43
C PRO A 165 -9.42 -13.57 -7.42
N LYS A 166 -9.37 -14.12 -8.65
CA LYS A 166 -8.56 -13.61 -9.75
C LYS A 166 -8.82 -12.13 -10.03
N LEU A 167 -10.10 -11.77 -10.20
CA LEU A 167 -10.48 -10.40 -10.51
C LEU A 167 -10.26 -9.49 -9.30
N ALA A 168 -10.54 -9.98 -8.09
CA ALA A 168 -10.31 -9.23 -6.86
C ALA A 168 -8.82 -8.84 -6.72
N HIS A 169 -7.91 -9.81 -6.82
CA HIS A 169 -6.46 -9.55 -6.77
C HIS A 169 -5.99 -8.64 -7.90
N ARG A 170 -6.50 -8.81 -9.13
CA ARG A 170 -6.10 -7.93 -10.24
C ARG A 170 -6.55 -6.48 -10.03
N ILE A 171 -7.73 -6.27 -9.45
CA ILE A 171 -8.22 -4.92 -9.12
C ILE A 171 -7.32 -4.27 -8.08
N VAL A 172 -6.93 -5.01 -7.04
CA VAL A 172 -5.98 -4.52 -6.02
C VAL A 172 -4.64 -4.16 -6.66
N GLY A 173 -4.06 -5.05 -7.48
CA GLY A 173 -2.81 -4.77 -8.17
C GLY A 173 -2.83 -3.46 -8.99
N TYR A 174 -3.94 -3.12 -9.65
CA TYR A 174 -4.10 -1.84 -10.34
C TYR A 174 -4.35 -0.64 -9.42
N LEU A 175 -4.98 -0.85 -8.25
CA LEU A 175 -5.08 0.20 -7.23
C LEU A 175 -3.68 0.58 -6.73
N GLU A 176 -2.82 -0.42 -6.50
CA GLU A 176 -1.46 -0.16 -6.02
C GLU A 176 -0.54 0.44 -7.08
N GLU A 177 -0.77 0.17 -8.38
CA GLU A 177 -0.10 0.92 -9.45
C GLU A 177 -0.37 2.42 -9.35
N GLU A 178 -1.63 2.79 -9.13
CA GLU A 178 -2.01 4.19 -8.94
C GLU A 178 -1.52 4.76 -7.60
N ALA A 179 -1.42 3.95 -6.55
CA ALA A 179 -0.84 4.34 -5.27
C ALA A 179 0.65 4.68 -5.43
N VAL A 180 1.42 3.81 -6.08
CA VAL A 180 2.84 4.05 -6.41
C VAL A 180 3.01 5.33 -7.22
N HIS A 181 2.15 5.56 -8.21
CA HIS A 181 2.16 6.80 -8.98
C HIS A 181 1.87 8.03 -8.10
N SER A 182 0.82 7.97 -7.28
CA SER A 182 0.40 9.06 -6.39
C SER A 182 1.49 9.43 -5.37
N TYR A 183 2.14 8.44 -4.76
CA TYR A 183 3.24 8.69 -3.84
C TYR A 183 4.51 9.18 -4.54
N THR A 184 4.71 8.84 -5.82
CA THR A 184 5.79 9.43 -6.63
C THR A 184 5.53 10.91 -6.91
N GLU A 185 4.29 11.30 -7.21
CA GLU A 185 3.92 12.72 -7.33
C GLU A 185 4.11 13.44 -5.98
N TYR A 186 3.72 12.81 -4.87
CA TYR A 186 3.90 13.39 -3.53
C TYR A 186 5.39 13.63 -3.20
N LEU A 187 6.28 12.66 -3.49
CA LEU A 187 7.73 12.85 -3.31
C LEU A 187 8.26 14.04 -4.11
N LYS A 188 7.81 14.20 -5.36
CA LYS A 188 8.21 15.31 -6.21
C LYS A 188 7.76 16.66 -5.63
N ASP A 189 6.55 16.74 -5.08
CA ASP A 189 6.05 17.95 -4.43
C ASP A 189 6.83 18.31 -3.16
N ILE A 190 7.32 17.31 -2.42
CA ILE A 190 8.24 17.53 -1.28
C ILE A 190 9.61 18.03 -1.78
N GLU A 191 10.18 17.40 -2.80
CA GLU A 191 11.51 17.74 -3.33
C GLU A 191 11.58 19.11 -4.00
N THR A 192 10.47 19.56 -4.59
CA THR A 192 10.35 20.90 -5.19
C THR A 192 10.02 21.98 -4.15
N GLY A 193 9.76 21.60 -2.90
CA GLY A 193 9.39 22.51 -1.82
C GLY A 193 7.94 22.99 -1.84
N ALA A 194 7.09 22.40 -2.68
CA ALA A 194 5.64 22.66 -2.67
C ALA A 194 4.98 22.14 -1.38
N ILE A 195 5.55 21.08 -0.79
CA ILE A 195 5.18 20.56 0.53
C ILE A 195 6.40 20.58 1.45
N GLU A 196 6.20 21.07 2.67
CA GLU A 196 7.24 21.14 3.68
C GLU A 196 7.67 19.73 4.14
N ASN A 197 8.98 19.47 4.15
CA ASN A 197 9.56 18.21 4.61
C ASN A 197 9.70 18.21 6.14
N VAL A 198 8.59 18.03 6.84
CA VAL A 198 8.53 18.00 8.32
C VAL A 198 9.19 16.73 8.91
N PRO A 199 9.54 16.71 10.21
CA PRO A 199 9.99 15.48 10.88
C PRO A 199 8.96 14.35 10.79
N ALA A 200 9.45 13.11 10.66
CA ALA A 200 8.59 11.93 10.59
C ALA A 200 7.79 11.72 11.89
N PRO A 201 6.51 11.31 11.80
CA PRO A 201 5.74 10.91 12.97
C PRO A 201 6.39 9.74 13.72
N ALA A 202 6.34 9.75 15.06
CA ALA A 202 6.95 8.69 15.88
C ALA A 202 6.43 7.28 15.53
N ILE A 203 5.14 7.16 15.21
CA ILE A 203 4.53 5.89 14.77
C ILE A 203 5.20 5.32 13.52
N ALA A 204 5.61 6.18 12.59
CA ALA A 204 6.29 5.78 11.36
C ALA A 204 7.73 5.35 11.65
N ILE A 205 8.43 6.12 12.49
CA ILE A 205 9.78 5.78 12.94
C ILE A 205 9.79 4.40 13.60
N ASP A 206 8.84 4.13 14.49
CA ASP A 206 8.77 2.85 15.20
C ASP A 206 8.38 1.68 14.28
N TYR A 207 7.40 1.89 13.40
CA TYR A 207 6.89 0.83 12.51
C TYR A 207 7.90 0.44 11.42
N TRP A 208 8.42 1.41 10.66
CA TRP A 208 9.42 1.17 9.60
C TRP A 208 10.86 1.18 10.11
N ARG A 209 11.08 1.34 11.43
CA ARG A 209 12.40 1.39 12.07
C ARG A 209 13.33 2.44 11.44
N LEU A 210 12.75 3.60 11.11
CA LEU A 210 13.50 4.69 10.49
C LEU A 210 14.52 5.31 11.46
N PRO A 211 15.55 6.01 10.96
CA PRO A 211 16.38 6.88 11.79
C PRO A 211 15.55 7.90 12.58
N LYS A 212 16.02 8.30 13.76
CA LYS A 212 15.28 9.23 14.63
C LYS A 212 15.13 10.64 14.05
N ASP A 213 15.98 10.99 13.11
CA ASP A 213 16.00 12.24 12.36
C ASP A 213 15.31 12.13 10.98
N ALA A 214 14.62 11.00 10.72
CA ALA A 214 13.87 10.79 9.48
C ALA A 214 12.80 11.87 9.27
N THR A 215 12.53 12.16 8.01
CA THR A 215 11.59 13.20 7.60
C THR A 215 10.37 12.62 6.88
N LEU A 216 9.39 13.46 6.57
CA LEU A 216 8.21 13.09 5.79
C LEU A 216 8.58 12.45 4.44
N LYS A 217 9.63 12.96 3.77
CA LYS A 217 10.19 12.34 2.56
C LYS A 217 10.55 10.87 2.79
N ASP A 218 11.23 10.53 3.88
CA ASP A 218 11.64 9.15 4.18
C ASP A 218 10.43 8.25 4.41
N VAL A 219 9.42 8.76 5.13
CA VAL A 219 8.14 8.07 5.33
C VAL A 219 7.44 7.79 4.01
N VAL A 220 7.33 8.79 3.12
CA VAL A 220 6.68 8.61 1.82
C VAL A 220 7.47 7.64 0.93
N MET A 221 8.80 7.62 1.01
CA MET A 221 9.61 6.66 0.26
C MET A 221 9.37 5.21 0.69
N VAL A 222 9.25 4.93 1.99
CA VAL A 222 8.97 3.57 2.47
C VAL A 222 7.53 3.14 2.21
N ILE A 223 6.55 4.04 2.38
CA ILE A 223 5.15 3.78 2.01
C ILE A 223 5.06 3.41 0.52
N ARG A 224 5.66 4.20 -0.38
CA ARG A 224 5.67 3.87 -1.82
C ARG A 224 6.30 2.50 -2.11
N ALA A 225 7.30 2.10 -1.34
CA ALA A 225 7.92 0.79 -1.49
C ALA A 225 6.98 -0.34 -1.07
N ASP A 226 6.22 -0.15 0.01
CA ASP A 226 5.17 -1.06 0.45
C ASP A 226 4.10 -1.21 -0.66
N GLU A 227 3.64 -0.10 -1.27
CA GLU A 227 2.66 -0.16 -2.36
C GLU A 227 3.16 -0.92 -3.59
N ALA A 228 4.44 -0.73 -3.94
CA ALA A 228 5.05 -1.46 -5.04
C ALA A 228 5.10 -2.97 -4.74
N HIS A 229 5.30 -3.34 -3.47
CA HIS A 229 5.23 -4.72 -3.03
C HIS A 229 3.81 -5.26 -3.13
N HIS A 230 2.81 -4.57 -2.56
CA HIS A 230 1.40 -4.96 -2.62
C HIS A 230 0.91 -5.15 -4.07
N ARG A 231 1.33 -4.24 -4.98
CA ARG A 231 1.12 -4.35 -6.42
C ARG A 231 1.59 -5.70 -6.97
N ASP A 232 2.87 -6.01 -6.74
CA ASP A 232 3.51 -7.18 -7.33
C ASP A 232 2.92 -8.47 -6.74
N VAL A 233 2.64 -8.49 -5.43
CA VAL A 233 2.00 -9.62 -4.74
C VAL A 233 0.59 -9.88 -5.28
N ASN A 234 -0.22 -8.85 -5.45
CA ASN A 234 -1.59 -9.00 -5.93
C ASN A 234 -1.66 -9.35 -7.43
N HIS A 235 -0.78 -8.80 -8.27
CA HIS A 235 -0.67 -9.26 -9.66
C HIS A 235 -0.24 -10.72 -9.74
N PHE A 236 0.73 -11.13 -8.93
CA PHE A 236 1.17 -12.52 -8.85
C PHE A 236 0.06 -13.47 -8.39
N ALA A 237 -0.72 -13.09 -7.36
CA ALA A 237 -1.88 -13.84 -6.89
C ALA A 237 -2.94 -14.02 -8.00
N SER A 238 -3.21 -12.95 -8.75
CA SER A 238 -4.11 -13.00 -9.91
C SER A 238 -3.58 -13.95 -10.98
N ASP A 239 -2.28 -13.94 -11.28
CA ASP A 239 -1.67 -14.76 -12.32
C ASP A 239 -1.70 -16.25 -11.97
N ILE A 240 -1.52 -16.61 -10.70
CA ILE A 240 -1.71 -17.99 -10.21
C ILE A 240 -3.12 -18.47 -10.54
N HIS A 241 -4.14 -17.66 -10.20
CA HIS A 241 -5.53 -17.99 -10.51
C HIS A 241 -5.81 -18.02 -12.02
N PHE A 242 -5.18 -17.14 -12.81
CA PHE A 242 -5.32 -17.14 -14.26
C PHE A 242 -4.78 -18.43 -14.89
N GLN A 243 -3.70 -18.98 -14.35
CA GLN A 243 -3.13 -20.28 -14.74
C GLN A 243 -3.97 -21.49 -14.29
N GLY A 244 -5.09 -21.28 -13.60
CA GLY A 244 -5.94 -22.36 -13.07
C GLY A 244 -5.40 -23.04 -11.82
N LYS A 245 -4.37 -22.46 -11.18
CA LYS A 245 -3.77 -22.97 -9.95
C LYS A 245 -4.42 -22.36 -8.71
N GLU A 246 -4.32 -23.06 -7.58
CA GLU A 246 -4.62 -22.52 -6.26
C GLU A 246 -3.41 -21.80 -5.67
N LEU A 247 -3.65 -20.76 -4.87
CA LEU A 247 -2.59 -19.99 -4.19
C LEU A 247 -1.61 -20.86 -3.40
N ARG A 248 -2.07 -21.97 -2.79
CA ARG A 248 -1.19 -22.88 -2.04
C ARG A 248 -0.13 -23.59 -2.89
N GLU A 249 -0.30 -23.64 -4.21
CA GLU A 249 0.63 -24.29 -5.15
C GLU A 249 1.83 -23.40 -5.49
N ALA A 250 1.76 -22.09 -5.18
CA ALA A 250 2.85 -21.14 -5.34
C ALA A 250 2.96 -20.30 -4.06
N PRO A 251 4.03 -20.46 -3.27
CA PRO A 251 4.12 -19.82 -1.96
C PRO A 251 4.07 -18.29 -2.09
N ALA A 252 3.41 -17.65 -1.13
CA ALA A 252 3.39 -16.20 -1.05
C ALA A 252 4.82 -15.66 -0.87
N PRO A 253 5.20 -14.58 -1.55
CA PRO A 253 6.52 -13.95 -1.40
C PRO A 253 6.59 -13.22 -0.04
N LEU A 254 6.90 -13.94 1.03
CA LEU A 254 7.04 -13.40 2.39
C LEU A 254 8.46 -12.87 2.65
N GLY A 255 8.58 -11.88 3.55
CA GLY A 255 9.87 -11.50 4.18
C GLY A 255 10.57 -10.27 3.61
N TYR A 256 9.84 -9.21 3.28
CA TYR A 256 10.40 -7.96 2.74
C TYR A 256 10.50 -6.80 3.76
N HIS A 257 10.15 -7.05 5.04
CA HIS A 257 10.21 -6.07 6.13
C HIS A 257 11.57 -6.03 6.84
#